data_AF-A0A8J7SHG4-F1
#
_entry.id   AF-A0A8J7SHG4-F1
#
_cell.length_a   1.000
_cell.length_b   1.000
_cell.length_c   1.000
_cell.angle_alpha   90.00
_cell.angle_beta   90.00
_cell.angle_gamma   90.00
#
_symmetry.space_group_name_H-M   'P 1'
#
loop_
_entity.id
_entity.type
_entity.pdbx_description
1 polymer ?
#
loop_
_entity_poly.entity_id
_entity_poly.type
_entity_poly.pdbx_seq_one_letter_code
_entity_poly.pdbx_strand_id
1 'polypeptide(L)'
;MKSSIKITKLPAVALIAAGGSLLTLNSCKETNNYVAPPAPKVSVQNPTTNDVTVFAKFPAQVQAIEDVVIQARVPGFLEKIEFRDGQDVKAGQRLFLIEQGEYIAARDNADAMVAKAKAELDLANASYKRMQEAFANQSVSEIAVLESEAQQQGAKATLLSAEAQLKSAELQLSYTEVISPIDGVVADRLVSTGNMVGVSGAADLTSVVSLQPLHVYFNIDERVMLSFQKLEKEENKKPTDLDLQLKLTDGSIFNETGKFDYIENTIDKSTGTLRVRALFENKERLLRPGQFARMLIPHVYENVITVPTHAIQRDMEGYYVMTVNEKNEVVRKMVKPGEISGLRRIVFEGLTVDDKVITKGLQRARPGATVAPELIESTETLDERGPEDSKAEPTDKAAEQKPAAENEAADKADK
;
A
#
# COMPACT_ATOMS: atom_id res chain seq x y z
N MET A 1 11.34 45.40 -87.78
CA MET A 1 12.19 45.67 -88.96
C MET A 1 13.35 46.53 -88.49
N LYS A 2 14.52 45.91 -88.35
CA LYS A 2 15.69 46.11 -89.23
C LYS A 2 16.12 47.57 -89.32
N SER A 3 17.35 47.79 -88.84
CA SER A 3 18.32 48.70 -89.44
C SER A 3 18.06 50.20 -89.25
N SER A 4 19.03 51.08 -89.06
CA SER A 4 20.47 50.99 -88.89
C SER A 4 21.04 52.41 -89.03
N ILE A 5 22.28 52.57 -88.56
CA ILE A 5 23.31 53.41 -89.17
C ILE A 5 23.23 54.94 -88.95
N LYS A 6 24.12 55.34 -88.03
CA LYS A 6 24.92 56.58 -87.94
C LYS A 6 25.19 57.26 -89.29
N ILE A 7 25.24 58.59 -89.30
CA ILE A 7 26.27 59.37 -90.04
C ILE A 7 26.58 60.66 -89.27
N THR A 8 27.87 60.84 -89.07
CA THR A 8 28.64 61.89 -88.42
C THR A 8 28.79 63.12 -89.32
N LYS A 9 28.69 64.35 -88.80
CA LYS A 9 29.53 65.53 -89.17
C LYS A 9 29.57 66.59 -88.04
N LEU A 10 30.76 66.73 -87.45
CA LEU A 10 31.31 67.97 -86.84
C LEU A 10 31.74 68.94 -87.99
N PRO A 11 32.06 70.25 -87.79
CA PRO A 11 32.89 70.74 -86.68
C PRO A 11 32.65 72.17 -86.12
N ALA A 12 33.20 72.36 -84.91
CA ALA A 12 34.04 73.48 -84.41
C ALA A 12 33.53 74.94 -84.41
N VAL A 13 33.35 75.47 -83.18
CA VAL A 13 33.95 76.70 -82.62
C VAL A 13 33.94 76.49 -81.08
N ALA A 14 35.03 76.17 -80.37
CA ALA A 14 36.18 76.99 -79.94
C ALA A 14 35.86 78.07 -78.87
N LEU A 15 36.17 77.77 -77.59
CA LEU A 15 36.93 78.57 -76.59
C LEU A 15 36.46 78.27 -75.14
N ILE A 16 37.22 77.56 -74.29
CA ILE A 16 38.33 77.96 -73.37
C ILE A 16 37.86 78.18 -71.90
N ALA A 17 38.65 77.57 -70.99
CA ALA A 17 38.88 77.82 -69.53
C ALA A 17 38.24 76.81 -68.56
N ALA A 18 38.98 75.77 -68.15
CA ALA A 18 39.81 75.67 -66.92
C ALA A 18 38.95 75.31 -65.68
N GLY A 19 38.90 74.07 -65.17
CA GLY A 19 39.94 73.26 -64.49
C GLY A 19 39.41 72.98 -63.06
N GLY A 20 39.57 71.86 -62.35
CA GLY A 20 40.21 70.56 -62.52
C GLY A 20 40.00 69.74 -61.21
N SER A 21 40.29 68.42 -61.27
CA SER A 21 40.47 67.45 -60.16
C SER A 21 39.23 67.01 -59.35
N LEU A 22 38.53 65.91 -59.69
CA LEU A 22 38.90 64.47 -59.62
C LEU A 22 38.94 63.90 -58.17
N LEU A 23 37.78 63.36 -57.75
CA LEU A 23 37.53 62.61 -56.52
C LEU A 23 38.22 61.23 -56.57
N THR A 24 39.11 60.95 -55.62
CA THR A 24 39.61 59.60 -55.32
C THR A 24 39.10 59.16 -53.95
N LEU A 25 38.03 58.35 -53.95
CA LEU A 25 37.55 57.62 -52.78
C LEU A 25 38.43 56.37 -52.58
N ASN A 26 39.33 56.41 -51.59
CA ASN A 26 40.03 55.22 -51.10
C ASN A 26 39.06 54.36 -50.29
N SER A 27 38.63 53.25 -50.89
CA SER A 27 37.91 52.17 -50.22
C SER A 27 38.92 51.29 -49.48
N CYS A 28 39.07 51.50 -48.17
CA CYS A 28 39.74 50.54 -47.29
C CYS A 28 38.88 49.29 -47.17
N LYS A 29 39.28 48.22 -47.85
CA LYS A 29 38.80 46.85 -47.57
C LYS A 29 39.49 46.36 -46.30
N GLU A 30 38.78 46.40 -45.17
CA GLU A 30 39.09 45.49 -44.07
C GLU A 30 38.76 44.06 -44.52
N THR A 31 39.78 43.22 -44.65
CA THR A 31 39.62 41.78 -44.80
C THR A 31 39.13 41.21 -43.47
N ASN A 32 37.83 40.93 -43.39
CA ASN A 32 37.21 40.24 -42.27
C ASN A 32 37.75 38.80 -42.20
N ASN A 33 38.75 38.56 -41.35
CA ASN A 33 39.25 37.22 -41.06
C ASN A 33 38.16 36.48 -40.26
N TYR A 34 37.55 35.46 -40.86
CA TYR A 34 36.59 34.59 -40.19
C TYR A 34 37.30 33.83 -39.06
N VAL A 35 37.10 34.29 -37.83
CA VAL A 35 37.45 33.53 -36.63
C VAL A 35 36.30 32.56 -36.40
N ALA A 36 36.55 31.26 -36.60
CA ALA A 36 35.56 30.24 -36.30
C ALA A 36 35.15 30.38 -34.82
N PRO A 37 33.84 30.47 -34.51
CA PRO A 37 33.40 30.58 -33.13
C PRO A 37 33.90 29.38 -32.32
N PRO A 38 34.28 29.59 -31.04
CA PRO A 38 34.82 28.52 -30.21
C PRO A 38 33.82 27.37 -30.11
N ALA A 39 34.34 26.14 -30.02
CA ALA A 39 33.51 24.94 -29.92
C ALA A 39 32.51 25.10 -28.75
N PRO A 40 31.23 24.77 -28.98
CA PRO A 40 30.21 24.95 -27.96
C PRO A 40 30.55 24.09 -26.73
N LYS A 41 30.48 24.72 -25.55
CA LYS A 41 30.66 24.04 -24.27
C LYS A 41 29.48 23.14 -23.99
N VAL A 42 29.78 21.89 -23.62
CA VAL A 42 28.81 20.88 -23.20
C VAL A 42 29.28 20.25 -21.91
N SER A 43 28.34 19.94 -21.01
CA SER A 43 28.68 19.24 -19.78
C SER A 43 28.58 17.74 -20.01
N VAL A 44 29.61 17.01 -19.61
CA VAL A 44 29.67 15.55 -19.70
C VAL A 44 29.78 14.90 -18.33
N GLN A 45 29.21 13.71 -18.20
CA GLN A 45 29.27 12.88 -17.01
C GLN A 45 29.54 11.43 -17.43
N ASN A 46 30.37 10.73 -16.66
CA ASN A 46 30.56 9.29 -16.84
C ASN A 46 29.33 8.52 -16.31
N PRO A 47 28.85 7.49 -17.03
CA PRO A 47 27.88 6.57 -16.49
C PRO A 47 28.41 5.92 -15.21
N THR A 48 27.55 5.79 -14.21
CA THR A 48 27.91 5.16 -12.93
C THR A 48 27.24 3.81 -12.83
N THR A 49 28.02 2.80 -12.46
CA THR A 49 27.52 1.46 -12.13
C THR A 49 27.15 1.43 -10.66
N ASN A 50 25.86 1.28 -10.37
CA ASN A 50 25.35 1.18 -9.01
C ASN A 50 24.27 0.09 -8.96
N ASP A 51 24.09 -0.51 -7.79
CA ASP A 51 22.92 -1.34 -7.54
C ASP A 51 21.71 -0.42 -7.39
N VAL A 52 20.65 -0.70 -8.14
CA VAL A 52 19.45 0.13 -8.17
C VAL A 52 18.24 -0.70 -7.80
N THR A 53 17.58 -0.32 -6.71
CA THR A 53 16.26 -0.86 -6.36
C THR A 53 15.18 -0.04 -7.07
N VAL A 54 14.33 -0.71 -7.83
CA VAL A 54 13.12 -0.12 -8.41
C VAL A 54 11.90 -0.77 -7.77
N PHE A 55 10.89 0.04 -7.46
CA PHE A 55 9.67 -0.43 -6.82
C PHE A 55 8.54 -0.55 -7.82
N ALA A 56 8.04 -1.77 -8.02
CA ALA A 56 6.78 -1.99 -8.71
C ALA A 56 5.63 -1.57 -7.78
N LYS A 57 4.71 -0.75 -8.29
CA LYS A 57 3.66 -0.11 -7.49
C LYS A 57 2.30 -0.72 -7.84
N PHE A 58 1.65 -1.32 -6.85
CA PHE A 58 0.31 -1.89 -7.03
C PHE A 58 -0.70 -1.23 -6.11
N PRO A 59 -1.93 -0.96 -6.58
CA PRO A 59 -3.00 -0.54 -5.68
C PRO A 59 -3.27 -1.67 -4.68
N ALA A 60 -3.39 -1.29 -3.41
CA ALA A 60 -3.56 -2.21 -2.31
C ALA A 60 -4.69 -1.76 -1.38
N GLN A 61 -5.33 -2.73 -0.73
CA GLN A 61 -6.37 -2.50 0.25
C GLN A 61 -6.02 -3.22 1.55
N VAL A 62 -6.05 -2.48 2.65
CA VAL A 62 -5.83 -3.00 4.00
C VAL A 62 -7.11 -3.65 4.49
N GLN A 63 -7.02 -4.82 5.11
CA GLN A 63 -8.12 -5.59 5.68
C GLN A 63 -7.70 -6.15 7.04
N ALA A 64 -8.66 -6.25 7.96
CA ALA A 64 -8.46 -6.97 9.21
C ALA A 64 -8.23 -8.46 8.92
N ILE A 65 -7.46 -9.13 9.77
CA ILE A 65 -7.36 -10.60 9.72
C ILE A 65 -8.70 -11.21 10.14
N GLU A 66 -9.26 -10.69 11.22
CA GLU A 66 -10.53 -11.13 11.79
C GLU A 66 -11.43 -9.91 11.98
N ASP A 67 -12.65 -10.02 11.48
CA ASP A 67 -13.74 -9.08 11.67
C ASP A 67 -14.98 -9.91 12.02
N VAL A 68 -15.39 -9.84 13.28
CA VAL A 68 -16.46 -10.69 13.81
C VAL A 68 -17.61 -9.83 14.31
N VAL A 69 -18.78 -10.03 13.71
CA VAL A 69 -20.03 -9.45 14.19
C VAL A 69 -20.54 -10.27 15.37
N ILE A 70 -20.75 -9.59 16.49
CA ILE A 70 -21.23 -10.19 17.74
C ILE A 70 -22.75 -10.15 17.75
N GLN A 71 -23.36 -11.33 17.86
CA GLN A 71 -24.82 -11.50 17.80
C GLN A 71 -25.34 -12.19 19.07
N ALA A 72 -26.56 -11.82 19.48
CA ALA A 72 -27.27 -12.53 20.54
C ALA A 72 -27.74 -13.91 20.05
N ARG A 73 -27.32 -14.97 20.75
CA ARG A 73 -27.72 -16.36 20.43
C ARG A 73 -29.01 -16.79 21.14
N VAL A 74 -29.36 -16.10 22.21
CA VAL A 74 -30.54 -16.39 23.04
C VAL A 74 -31.37 -15.11 23.22
N PRO A 75 -32.70 -15.22 23.29
CA PRO A 75 -33.55 -14.06 23.49
C PRO A 75 -33.51 -13.57 24.94
N GLY A 76 -33.63 -12.26 25.15
CA GLY A 76 -33.73 -11.68 26.48
C GLY A 76 -33.49 -10.17 26.48
N PHE A 77 -33.69 -9.53 27.62
CA PHE A 77 -33.38 -8.12 27.80
C PHE A 77 -31.89 -7.94 28.11
N LEU A 78 -31.26 -6.91 27.52
CA LEU A 78 -29.88 -6.54 27.86
C LEU A 78 -29.83 -5.86 29.22
N GLU A 79 -29.22 -6.52 30.21
CA GLU A 79 -29.02 -5.96 31.55
C GLU A 79 -27.86 -4.97 31.59
N LYS A 80 -26.71 -5.36 31.02
CA LYS A 80 -25.46 -4.59 31.13
C LYS A 80 -24.64 -4.63 29.85
N ILE A 81 -23.92 -3.54 29.64
CA ILE A 81 -22.88 -3.38 28.61
C ILE A 81 -21.58 -3.11 29.36
N GLU A 82 -20.58 -3.97 29.20
CA GLU A 82 -19.35 -3.98 30.00
C GLU A 82 -18.11 -3.48 29.23
N PHE A 83 -18.32 -2.73 28.15
CA PHE A 83 -17.27 -2.10 27.37
C PHE A 83 -17.63 -0.64 27.01
N ARG A 84 -16.63 0.10 26.56
CA ARG A 84 -16.79 1.43 25.94
C ARG A 84 -16.60 1.31 24.43
N ASP A 85 -17.38 2.06 23.67
CA ASP A 85 -17.28 2.05 22.20
C ASP A 85 -15.84 2.41 21.78
N GLY A 86 -15.23 1.61 20.91
CA GLY A 86 -13.83 1.79 20.49
C GLY A 86 -12.77 1.27 21.49
N GLN A 87 -13.16 0.55 22.54
CA GLN A 87 -12.23 -0.02 23.52
C GLN A 87 -11.51 -1.26 22.98
N ASP A 88 -10.27 -1.45 23.43
CA ASP A 88 -9.56 -2.72 23.30
C ASP A 88 -10.19 -3.82 24.16
N VAL A 89 -10.49 -4.96 23.53
CA VAL A 89 -11.08 -6.14 24.15
C VAL A 89 -10.22 -7.36 23.89
N LYS A 90 -10.21 -8.28 24.85
CA LYS A 90 -9.54 -9.57 24.70
C LYS A 90 -10.53 -10.69 24.40
N ALA A 91 -10.06 -11.75 23.77
CA ALA A 91 -10.80 -12.99 23.64
C ALA A 91 -11.24 -13.49 25.04
N GLY A 92 -12.51 -13.85 25.17
CA GLY A 92 -13.14 -14.26 26.43
C GLY A 92 -13.63 -13.10 27.31
N GLN A 93 -13.36 -11.84 26.97
CA GLN A 93 -13.89 -10.70 27.72
C GLN A 93 -15.40 -10.56 27.49
N ARG A 94 -16.18 -10.47 28.57
CA ARG A 94 -17.62 -10.22 28.50
C ARG A 94 -17.91 -8.80 28.00
N LEU A 95 -18.78 -8.72 27.00
CA LEU A 95 -19.20 -7.48 26.34
C LEU A 95 -20.62 -7.10 26.76
N PHE A 96 -21.53 -8.08 26.74
CA PHE A 96 -22.92 -7.89 27.13
C PHE A 96 -23.37 -8.95 28.12
N LEU A 97 -24.29 -8.55 29.00
CA LEU A 97 -25.02 -9.44 29.88
C LEU A 97 -26.50 -9.39 29.52
N ILE A 98 -27.04 -10.53 29.08
CA ILE A 98 -28.47 -10.74 28.88
C ILE A 98 -29.07 -11.21 30.21
N GLU A 99 -30.34 -10.88 30.45
CA GLU A 99 -31.09 -11.34 31.61
C GLU A 99 -30.98 -12.86 31.81
N GLN A 100 -30.50 -13.26 32.99
CA GLN A 100 -30.18 -14.66 33.28
C GLN A 100 -31.28 -15.40 34.04
N GLY A 101 -32.29 -14.69 34.56
CA GLY A 101 -33.27 -15.24 35.50
C GLY A 101 -33.95 -16.52 35.02
N GLU A 102 -34.51 -16.49 33.81
CA GLU A 102 -35.17 -17.65 33.20
C GLU A 102 -34.20 -18.81 32.92
N TYR A 103 -32.97 -18.49 32.49
CA TYR A 103 -31.94 -19.48 32.17
C TYR A 103 -31.37 -20.19 33.41
N ILE A 104 -31.17 -19.45 34.50
CA ILE A 104 -30.77 -20.01 35.80
C ILE A 104 -31.87 -20.94 36.31
N ALA A 105 -33.13 -20.51 36.28
CA ALA A 105 -34.25 -21.34 36.69
C ALA A 105 -34.38 -22.63 35.83
N ALA A 106 -34.17 -22.52 34.52
CA ALA A 106 -34.17 -23.69 33.62
C ALA A 106 -33.04 -24.67 33.94
N ARG A 107 -31.82 -24.17 34.20
CA ARG A 107 -30.69 -24.98 34.65
C ARG A 107 -31.01 -25.70 35.97
N ASP A 108 -31.52 -24.97 36.96
CA ASP A 108 -31.81 -25.52 38.29
C ASP A 108 -32.91 -26.59 38.24
N ASN A 109 -33.92 -26.42 37.38
CA ASN A 109 -34.93 -27.44 37.12
C ASN A 109 -34.32 -28.69 36.49
N ALA A 110 -33.41 -28.54 35.52
CA ALA A 110 -32.74 -29.68 34.88
C ALA A 110 -31.79 -30.41 35.85
N ASP A 111 -31.09 -29.68 36.72
CA ASP A 111 -30.25 -30.26 37.77
C ASP A 111 -31.07 -31.09 38.77
N ALA A 112 -32.25 -30.59 39.16
CA ALA A 112 -33.18 -31.35 39.98
C ALA A 112 -33.67 -32.65 39.29
N MET A 113 -33.87 -32.62 37.97
CA MET A 113 -34.21 -33.83 37.19
C MET A 113 -33.06 -34.84 37.16
N VAL A 114 -31.81 -34.39 37.04
CA VAL A 114 -30.62 -35.25 37.16
C VAL A 114 -30.56 -35.90 38.54
N ALA A 115 -30.75 -35.12 39.60
CA ALA A 115 -30.74 -35.63 40.97
C ALA A 115 -31.84 -36.70 41.17
N LYS A 116 -33.04 -36.48 40.65
CA LYS A 116 -34.14 -37.46 40.67
C LYS A 116 -33.79 -38.74 39.91
N ALA A 117 -33.35 -38.62 38.66
CA ALA A 117 -33.00 -39.77 37.82
C ALA A 117 -31.84 -40.59 38.39
N LYS A 118 -30.88 -39.92 39.04
CA LYS A 118 -29.77 -40.55 39.76
C LYS A 118 -30.27 -41.39 40.94
N ALA A 119 -31.18 -40.85 41.74
CA ALA A 119 -31.79 -41.59 42.85
C ALA A 119 -32.58 -42.82 42.36
N GLU A 120 -33.28 -42.70 41.23
CA GLU A 120 -33.99 -43.83 40.60
C GLU A 120 -33.02 -44.90 40.08
N LEU A 121 -31.89 -44.50 39.47
CA LEU A 121 -30.84 -45.43 39.06
C LEU A 121 -30.18 -46.12 40.25
N ASP A 122 -29.91 -45.41 41.35
CA ASP A 122 -29.34 -46.00 42.56
C ASP A 122 -30.27 -47.06 43.17
N LEU A 123 -31.58 -46.80 43.19
CA LEU A 123 -32.58 -47.78 43.60
C LEU A 123 -32.62 -48.99 42.67
N ALA A 124 -32.57 -48.78 41.35
CA ALA A 124 -32.58 -49.85 40.37
C ALA A 124 -31.30 -50.71 40.43
N ASN A 125 -30.13 -50.08 40.61
CA ASN A 125 -28.85 -50.76 40.84
C ASN A 125 -28.89 -51.64 42.09
N ALA A 126 -29.40 -51.11 43.21
CA ALA A 126 -29.54 -51.87 44.46
C ALA A 126 -30.52 -53.05 44.29
N SER A 127 -31.59 -52.86 43.52
CA SER A 127 -32.58 -53.91 43.27
C SER A 127 -32.05 -55.01 42.35
N TYR A 128 -31.37 -54.65 41.27
CA TYR A 128 -30.69 -55.60 40.39
C TYR A 128 -29.63 -56.42 41.13
N LYS A 129 -28.79 -55.76 41.94
CA LYS A 129 -27.78 -56.45 42.76
C LYS A 129 -28.42 -57.47 43.72
N ARG A 130 -29.50 -57.10 44.40
CA ARG A 130 -30.24 -58.02 45.28
C ARG A 130 -30.85 -59.20 44.50
N MET A 131 -31.38 -58.98 43.30
CA MET A 131 -31.92 -60.05 42.46
C MET A 131 -30.82 -61.00 41.97
N GLN A 132 -29.65 -60.49 41.59
CA GLN A 132 -28.49 -61.32 41.24
C GLN A 132 -28.04 -62.19 42.42
N GLU A 133 -27.93 -61.63 43.63
CA GLU A 133 -27.57 -62.38 44.84
C GLU A 133 -28.62 -63.46 45.17
N ALA A 134 -29.91 -63.13 45.03
CA ALA A 134 -30.99 -64.09 45.25
C ALA A 134 -31.02 -65.21 44.19
N PHE A 135 -30.67 -64.92 42.94
CA PHE A 135 -30.58 -65.92 41.86
C PHE A 135 -29.42 -66.89 42.09
N ALA A 136 -28.27 -66.39 42.57
CA ALA A 136 -27.14 -67.23 42.96
C ALA A 136 -27.51 -68.23 44.08
N ASN A 137 -28.44 -67.84 44.96
CA ASN A 137 -29.02 -68.68 46.01
C ASN A 137 -30.27 -69.46 45.55
N GLN A 138 -30.53 -69.55 44.24
CA GLN A 138 -31.69 -70.24 43.63
C GLN A 138 -33.06 -69.79 44.19
N SER A 139 -33.15 -68.56 44.68
CA SER A 139 -34.33 -68.03 45.38
C SER A 139 -35.27 -67.20 44.49
N VAL A 140 -34.86 -66.88 43.26
CA VAL A 140 -35.66 -66.15 42.25
C VAL A 140 -35.45 -66.75 40.86
N SER A 141 -36.36 -66.47 39.91
CA SER A 141 -36.25 -66.94 38.52
C SER A 141 -35.30 -66.07 37.70
N GLU A 142 -34.78 -66.63 36.61
CA GLU A 142 -33.96 -65.90 35.63
C GLU A 142 -34.70 -64.71 35.02
N ILE A 143 -36.01 -64.87 34.75
CA ILE A 143 -36.88 -63.80 34.22
C ILE A 143 -36.90 -62.61 35.18
N ALA A 144 -36.99 -62.83 36.50
CA ALA A 144 -37.00 -61.74 37.47
C ALA A 144 -35.67 -60.95 37.49
N VAL A 145 -34.54 -61.64 37.28
CA VAL A 145 -33.24 -60.98 37.13
C VAL A 145 -33.21 -60.13 35.86
N LEU A 146 -33.65 -60.68 34.73
CA LEU A 146 -33.71 -59.96 33.44
C LEU A 146 -34.63 -58.73 33.51
N GLU A 147 -35.78 -58.83 34.18
CA GLU A 147 -36.67 -57.69 34.41
C GLU A 147 -35.99 -56.58 35.24
N SER A 148 -35.27 -56.95 36.30
CA SER A 148 -34.54 -55.98 37.12
C SER A 148 -33.32 -55.38 36.39
N GLU A 149 -32.68 -56.13 35.50
CA GLU A 149 -31.64 -55.61 34.62
C GLU A 149 -32.21 -54.60 33.63
N ALA A 150 -33.32 -54.92 32.98
CA ALA A 150 -34.00 -54.01 32.06
C ALA A 150 -34.44 -52.73 32.77
N GLN A 151 -34.93 -52.81 34.01
CA GLN A 151 -35.26 -51.64 34.83
C GLN A 151 -34.02 -50.78 35.15
N GLN A 152 -32.90 -51.41 35.49
CA GLN A 152 -31.62 -50.72 35.71
C GLN A 152 -31.13 -50.00 34.45
N GLN A 153 -31.18 -50.67 33.30
CA GLN A 153 -30.83 -50.08 32.01
C GLN A 153 -31.76 -48.91 31.64
N GLY A 154 -33.07 -49.04 31.90
CA GLY A 154 -34.05 -47.97 31.70
C GLY A 154 -33.81 -46.75 32.59
N ALA A 155 -33.50 -46.96 33.88
CA ALA A 155 -33.14 -45.88 34.80
C ALA A 155 -31.84 -45.20 34.39
N LYS A 156 -30.85 -45.97 33.90
CA LYS A 156 -29.59 -45.43 33.37
C LYS A 156 -29.81 -44.56 32.15
N ALA A 157 -30.67 -45.00 31.22
CA ALA A 157 -31.03 -44.20 30.05
C ALA A 157 -31.76 -42.89 30.45
N THR A 158 -32.60 -42.95 31.48
CA THR A 158 -33.29 -41.77 32.03
C THR A 158 -32.31 -40.76 32.62
N LEU A 159 -31.30 -41.23 33.38
CA LEU A 159 -30.24 -40.36 33.89
C LEU A 159 -29.47 -39.67 32.75
N LEU A 160 -29.05 -40.42 31.73
CA LEU A 160 -28.33 -39.85 30.57
C LEU A 160 -29.17 -38.79 29.83
N SER A 161 -30.48 -39.00 29.72
CA SER A 161 -31.40 -38.02 29.13
C SER A 161 -31.48 -36.74 29.97
N ALA A 162 -31.58 -36.87 31.30
CA ALA A 162 -31.59 -35.72 32.21
C ALA A 162 -30.26 -34.94 32.20
N GLU A 163 -29.12 -35.64 32.17
CA GLU A 163 -27.79 -35.02 32.06
C GLU A 163 -27.63 -34.23 30.76
N ALA A 164 -28.16 -34.77 29.64
CA ALA A 164 -28.16 -34.07 28.37
C ALA A 164 -29.01 -32.78 28.41
N GLN A 165 -30.17 -32.81 29.11
CA GLN A 165 -31.01 -31.64 29.31
C GLN A 165 -30.32 -30.58 30.18
N LEU A 166 -29.66 -30.99 31.27
CA LEU A 166 -28.87 -30.07 32.10
C LEU A 166 -27.78 -29.38 31.28
N LYS A 167 -27.00 -30.16 30.50
CA LYS A 167 -25.96 -29.60 29.63
C LYS A 167 -26.52 -28.61 28.59
N SER A 168 -27.72 -28.86 28.07
CA SER A 168 -28.38 -27.93 27.15
C SER A 168 -28.78 -26.62 27.86
N ALA A 169 -29.29 -26.72 29.09
CA ALA A 169 -29.68 -25.54 29.88
C ALA A 169 -28.44 -24.72 30.30
N GLU A 170 -27.35 -25.38 30.69
CA GLU A 170 -26.07 -24.73 30.97
C GLU A 170 -25.50 -24.00 29.75
N LEU A 171 -25.61 -24.60 28.56
CA LEU A 171 -25.17 -23.96 27.32
C LEU A 171 -26.00 -22.71 27.01
N GLN A 172 -27.32 -22.78 27.17
CA GLN A 172 -28.21 -21.62 27.01
C GLN A 172 -27.88 -20.51 28.01
N LEU A 173 -27.62 -20.87 29.27
CA LEU A 173 -27.15 -19.92 30.28
C LEU A 173 -25.81 -19.29 29.89
N SER A 174 -24.86 -20.06 29.35
CA SER A 174 -23.57 -19.50 28.89
C SER A 174 -23.73 -18.47 27.77
N TYR A 175 -24.74 -18.62 26.92
CA TYR A 175 -25.04 -17.67 25.84
C TYR A 175 -25.64 -16.35 26.32
N THR A 176 -26.09 -16.27 27.58
CA THR A 176 -26.48 -14.98 28.18
C THR A 176 -25.28 -14.07 28.43
N GLU A 177 -24.09 -14.63 28.58
CA GLU A 177 -22.84 -13.90 28.67
C GLU A 177 -22.22 -13.79 27.28
N VAL A 178 -22.41 -12.65 26.64
CA VAL A 178 -21.88 -12.42 25.30
C VAL A 178 -20.43 -11.96 25.42
N ILE A 179 -19.50 -12.84 25.04
CA ILE A 179 -18.06 -12.61 25.09
C ILE A 179 -17.46 -12.26 23.72
N SER A 180 -16.30 -11.60 23.72
CA SER A 180 -15.49 -11.44 22.51
C SER A 180 -14.82 -12.76 22.13
N PRO A 181 -14.95 -13.24 20.87
CA PRO A 181 -14.27 -14.46 20.43
C PRO A 181 -12.80 -14.23 20.06
N ILE A 182 -12.42 -12.97 19.79
CA ILE A 182 -11.09 -12.58 19.32
C ILE A 182 -10.53 -11.42 20.16
N ASP A 183 -9.21 -11.21 20.07
CA ASP A 183 -8.58 -9.98 20.53
C ASP A 183 -8.78 -8.88 19.48
N GLY A 184 -9.15 -7.68 19.89
CA GLY A 184 -9.37 -6.60 18.93
C GLY A 184 -9.94 -5.33 19.54
N VAL A 185 -10.45 -4.46 18.68
CA VAL A 185 -11.16 -3.25 19.07
C VAL A 185 -12.64 -3.43 18.80
N VAL A 186 -13.45 -3.19 19.83
CA VAL A 186 -14.91 -3.23 19.71
C VAL A 186 -15.42 -1.97 19.00
N ALA A 187 -16.36 -2.16 18.08
CA ALA A 187 -17.05 -1.07 17.41
C ALA A 187 -18.05 -0.37 18.35
N ASP A 188 -18.92 0.45 17.77
CA ASP A 188 -20.05 1.04 18.46
C ASP A 188 -21.12 0.01 18.78
N ARG A 189 -21.80 0.21 19.92
CA ARG A 189 -22.98 -0.56 20.27
C ARG A 189 -24.14 -0.22 19.31
N LEU A 190 -24.79 -1.24 18.79
CA LEU A 190 -26.00 -1.09 17.95
C LEU A 190 -27.30 -1.12 18.80
N VAL A 191 -27.18 -1.46 20.08
CA VAL A 191 -28.28 -1.66 21.01
C VAL A 191 -27.97 -1.02 22.37
N SER A 192 -29.02 -0.62 23.08
CA SER A 192 -28.94 -0.03 24.41
C SER A 192 -29.34 -1.03 25.50
N THR A 193 -28.91 -0.76 26.73
CA THR A 193 -29.41 -1.50 27.90
C THR A 193 -30.93 -1.37 28.00
N GLY A 194 -31.60 -2.47 28.36
CA GLY A 194 -33.05 -2.58 28.39
C GLY A 194 -33.70 -2.95 27.05
N ASN A 195 -32.95 -2.99 25.94
CA ASN A 195 -33.50 -3.52 24.67
C ASN A 195 -33.64 -5.04 24.74
N MET A 196 -34.68 -5.56 24.12
CA MET A 196 -34.87 -6.99 23.90
C MET A 196 -34.10 -7.43 22.65
N VAL A 197 -33.30 -8.49 22.76
CA VAL A 197 -32.50 -9.06 21.67
C VAL A 197 -32.92 -10.51 21.40
N GLY A 198 -32.56 -11.05 20.22
CA GLY A 198 -32.74 -12.47 19.89
C GLY A 198 -34.16 -12.94 19.55
N VAL A 199 -35.16 -12.04 19.50
CA VAL A 199 -36.57 -12.41 19.23
C VAL A 199 -36.91 -12.52 17.74
N SER A 200 -36.31 -11.67 16.91
CA SER A 200 -36.58 -11.58 15.46
C SER A 200 -35.42 -12.09 14.59
N GLY A 201 -34.57 -12.96 15.14
CA GLY A 201 -33.33 -13.44 14.52
C GLY A 201 -32.08 -12.99 15.25
N ALA A 202 -30.92 -13.25 14.66
CA ALA A 202 -29.62 -12.85 15.19
C ALA A 202 -29.47 -11.33 15.08
N ALA A 203 -29.75 -10.63 16.17
CA ALA A 203 -29.56 -9.18 16.24
C ALA A 203 -28.06 -8.88 16.43
N ASP A 204 -27.51 -8.07 15.53
CA ASP A 204 -26.14 -7.56 15.63
C ASP A 204 -26.06 -6.60 16.82
N LEU A 205 -25.15 -6.88 17.76
CA LEU A 205 -24.96 -6.10 18.97
C LEU A 205 -23.81 -5.09 18.80
N THR A 206 -22.70 -5.56 18.22
CA THR A 206 -21.48 -4.80 17.91
C THR A 206 -20.62 -5.66 16.96
N SER A 207 -19.53 -5.14 16.43
CA SER A 207 -18.43 -5.94 15.87
C SER A 207 -17.16 -5.82 16.70
N VAL A 208 -16.27 -6.79 16.57
CA VAL A 208 -14.90 -6.74 17.08
C VAL A 208 -13.98 -6.96 15.89
N VAL A 209 -13.05 -6.02 15.71
CA VAL A 209 -12.13 -6.02 14.56
C VAL A 209 -10.70 -6.12 15.08
N SER A 210 -9.94 -7.06 14.54
CA SER A 210 -8.51 -7.16 14.83
C SER A 210 -7.75 -6.06 14.07
N LEU A 211 -7.05 -5.20 14.82
CA LEU A 211 -6.23 -4.12 14.26
C LEU A 211 -4.76 -4.50 14.07
N GLN A 212 -4.34 -5.65 14.60
CA GLN A 212 -2.99 -6.17 14.45
C GLN A 212 -2.96 -7.69 14.61
N PRO A 213 -2.25 -8.42 13.74
CA PRO A 213 -1.67 -7.95 12.47
C PRO A 213 -2.76 -7.62 11.43
N LEU A 214 -2.38 -7.03 10.29
CA LEU A 214 -3.29 -6.68 9.21
C LEU A 214 -2.91 -7.38 7.90
N HIS A 215 -3.94 -7.73 7.13
CA HIS A 215 -3.76 -8.19 5.76
C HIS A 215 -3.77 -7.01 4.79
N VAL A 216 -2.89 -7.05 3.81
CA VAL A 216 -2.91 -6.10 2.69
C VAL A 216 -3.06 -6.90 1.40
N TYR A 217 -4.18 -6.68 0.73
CA TYR A 217 -4.50 -7.31 -0.53
C TYR A 217 -4.13 -6.40 -1.69
N PHE A 218 -3.45 -6.94 -2.69
CA PHE A 218 -3.14 -6.23 -3.92
C PHE A 218 -3.17 -7.19 -5.10
N ASN A 219 -3.41 -6.66 -6.29
CA ASN A 219 -3.50 -7.45 -7.52
C ASN A 219 -2.22 -7.24 -8.33
N ILE A 220 -1.61 -8.34 -8.77
CA ILE A 220 -0.46 -8.32 -9.68
C ILE A 220 -0.88 -8.78 -11.06
N ASP A 221 -0.33 -8.16 -12.10
CA ASP A 221 -0.55 -8.58 -13.48
C ASP A 221 0.19 -9.90 -13.77
N GLU A 222 -0.39 -10.75 -14.62
CA GLU A 222 0.23 -12.02 -15.03
C GLU A 222 1.66 -11.84 -15.57
N ARG A 223 1.94 -10.75 -16.29
CA ARG A 223 3.29 -10.45 -16.80
C ARG A 223 4.31 -10.33 -15.68
N VAL A 224 3.95 -9.66 -14.59
CA VAL A 224 4.82 -9.45 -13.42
C VAL A 224 5.02 -10.79 -12.70
N MET A 225 3.97 -11.60 -12.58
CA MET A 225 4.08 -12.94 -12.02
C MET A 225 5.03 -13.82 -12.85
N LEU A 226 4.93 -13.78 -14.18
CA LEU A 226 5.83 -14.53 -15.06
C LEU A 226 7.29 -14.10 -14.92
N SER A 227 7.56 -12.80 -14.70
CA SER A 227 8.93 -12.36 -14.39
C SER A 227 9.42 -12.92 -13.06
N PHE A 228 8.58 -12.93 -12.01
CA PHE A 228 8.95 -13.52 -10.72
C PHE A 228 9.19 -15.03 -10.81
N GLN A 229 8.36 -15.77 -11.54
CA GLN A 229 8.56 -17.22 -11.73
C GLN A 229 9.83 -17.56 -12.50
N LYS A 230 10.26 -16.70 -13.43
CA LYS A 230 11.54 -16.86 -14.13
C LYS A 230 12.71 -16.61 -13.20
N LEU A 231 12.66 -15.51 -12.43
CA LEU A 231 13.67 -15.19 -11.42
C LEU A 231 13.80 -16.29 -10.37
N GLU A 232 12.69 -16.87 -9.90
CA GLU A 232 12.71 -17.97 -8.95
C GLU A 232 13.42 -19.22 -9.52
N LYS A 233 13.20 -19.53 -10.81
CA LYS A 233 13.86 -20.65 -11.49
C LYS A 233 15.33 -20.41 -11.77
N GLU A 234 15.71 -19.17 -12.11
CA GLU A 234 17.08 -18.82 -12.52
C GLU A 234 17.98 -18.49 -11.33
N GLU A 235 17.46 -17.82 -10.29
CA GLU A 235 18.22 -17.30 -9.16
C GLU A 235 17.90 -18.00 -7.81
N ASN A 236 16.97 -18.97 -7.78
CA ASN A 236 16.51 -19.62 -6.53
C ASN A 236 15.97 -18.65 -5.46
N LYS A 237 15.68 -17.40 -5.82
CA LYS A 237 15.07 -16.40 -4.92
C LYS A 237 13.55 -16.55 -4.95
N LYS A 238 12.94 -16.88 -3.81
CA LYS A 238 11.48 -16.97 -3.73
C LYS A 238 10.88 -15.59 -3.60
N PRO A 239 9.70 -15.33 -4.19
CA PRO A 239 8.96 -14.09 -3.95
C PRO A 239 8.72 -13.82 -2.45
N THR A 240 8.62 -14.88 -1.63
CA THR A 240 8.40 -14.81 -0.18
C THR A 240 9.56 -14.20 0.61
N ASP A 241 10.77 -14.14 0.04
CA ASP A 241 11.96 -13.59 0.70
C ASP A 241 12.08 -12.07 0.54
N LEU A 242 11.15 -11.45 -0.20
CA LEU A 242 11.14 -10.01 -0.44
C LEU A 242 10.36 -9.27 0.65
N ASP A 243 11.02 -8.27 1.24
CA ASP A 243 10.38 -7.33 2.15
C ASP A 243 9.49 -6.36 1.36
N LEU A 244 8.19 -6.40 1.65
CA LEU A 244 7.21 -5.53 1.03
C LEU A 244 7.14 -4.20 1.77
N GLN A 245 7.06 -3.11 1.02
CA GLN A 245 6.84 -1.78 1.59
C GLN A 245 5.44 -1.31 1.25
N LEU A 246 4.84 -0.54 2.15
CA LEU A 246 3.53 0.06 1.94
C LEU A 246 3.67 1.58 1.88
N LYS A 247 3.16 2.18 0.81
CA LYS A 247 3.06 3.64 0.69
C LYS A 247 1.61 4.07 0.95
N LEU A 248 1.43 4.94 1.93
CA LEU A 248 0.12 5.45 2.33
C LEU A 248 -0.38 6.50 1.33
N THR A 249 -1.65 6.87 1.47
CA THR A 249 -2.32 7.83 0.58
C THR A 249 -1.78 9.26 0.70
N ASP A 250 -1.27 9.63 1.87
CA ASP A 250 -0.60 10.91 2.13
C ASP A 250 0.81 10.99 1.52
N GLY A 251 1.29 9.90 0.94
CA GLY A 251 2.60 9.82 0.29
C GLY A 251 3.72 9.31 1.20
N SER A 252 3.47 9.15 2.50
CA SER A 252 4.42 8.57 3.47
C SER A 252 4.62 7.07 3.24
N ILE A 253 5.79 6.57 3.63
CA ILE A 253 6.10 5.13 3.63
C ILE A 253 5.80 4.61 5.03
N PHE A 254 5.10 3.49 5.11
CA PHE A 254 4.85 2.79 6.37
C PHE A 254 6.16 2.17 6.87
N ASN A 255 6.48 2.42 8.15
CA ASN A 255 7.79 2.09 8.72
C ASN A 255 8.08 0.59 8.79
N GLU A 256 7.04 -0.23 8.96
CA GLU A 256 7.18 -1.69 9.09
C GLU A 256 7.09 -2.34 7.72
N THR A 257 8.00 -3.28 7.44
CA THR A 257 7.93 -4.09 6.22
C THR A 257 6.92 -5.22 6.38
N GLY A 258 6.24 -5.53 5.29
CA GLY A 258 5.31 -6.65 5.20
C GLY A 258 5.96 -7.86 4.57
N LYS A 259 5.35 -9.02 4.80
CA LYS A 259 5.78 -10.29 4.19
C LYS A 259 4.68 -10.84 3.32
N PHE A 260 5.05 -11.55 2.26
CA PHE A 260 4.08 -12.34 1.51
C PHE A 260 3.52 -13.43 2.41
N ASP A 261 2.20 -13.53 2.45
CA ASP A 261 1.49 -14.57 3.20
C ASP A 261 0.83 -15.57 2.24
N TYR A 262 0.11 -15.05 1.25
CA TYR A 262 -0.61 -15.89 0.30
C TYR A 262 -0.66 -15.29 -1.09
N ILE A 263 -0.50 -16.14 -2.10
CA ILE A 263 -0.70 -15.80 -3.52
C ILE A 263 -1.83 -16.70 -4.01
N GLU A 264 -2.86 -16.10 -4.61
CA GLU A 264 -3.98 -16.85 -5.16
C GLU A 264 -3.51 -17.80 -6.28
N ASN A 265 -4.08 -19.01 -6.31
CA ASN A 265 -3.67 -20.05 -7.26
C ASN A 265 -4.31 -19.91 -8.65
N THR A 266 -5.26 -18.99 -8.79
CA THR A 266 -6.07 -18.82 -9.99
C THR A 266 -5.97 -17.37 -10.45
N ILE A 267 -5.86 -17.19 -11.76
CA ILE A 267 -5.90 -15.87 -12.39
C ILE A 267 -7.37 -15.47 -12.57
N ASP A 268 -7.71 -14.24 -12.19
CA ASP A 268 -9.02 -13.69 -12.51
C ASP A 268 -9.15 -13.54 -14.03
N LYS A 269 -10.11 -14.25 -14.63
CA LYS A 269 -10.32 -14.28 -16.08
C LYS A 269 -10.78 -12.94 -16.65
N SER A 270 -11.37 -12.07 -15.83
CA SER A 270 -11.91 -10.79 -16.27
C SER A 270 -10.83 -9.71 -16.34
N THR A 271 -9.86 -9.73 -15.42
CA THR A 271 -8.81 -8.71 -15.32
C THR A 271 -7.41 -9.20 -15.72
N GLY A 272 -7.18 -10.52 -15.77
CA GLY A 272 -5.84 -11.08 -16.02
C GLY A 272 -4.87 -10.86 -14.87
N THR A 273 -5.38 -10.70 -13.64
CA THR A 273 -4.58 -10.42 -12.44
C THR A 273 -4.66 -11.56 -11.43
N LEU A 274 -3.62 -11.70 -10.60
CA LEU A 274 -3.64 -12.58 -9.43
C LEU A 274 -3.78 -11.72 -8.17
N ARG A 275 -4.64 -12.13 -7.25
CA ARG A 275 -4.71 -11.50 -5.94
C ARG A 275 -3.60 -12.04 -5.04
N VAL A 276 -2.91 -11.14 -4.38
CA VAL A 276 -1.86 -11.43 -3.41
C VAL A 276 -2.25 -10.84 -2.08
N ARG A 277 -1.92 -11.56 -1.02
CA ARG A 277 -2.09 -11.16 0.37
C ARG A 277 -0.72 -11.08 1.03
N ALA A 278 -0.45 -9.92 1.60
CA ALA A 278 0.70 -9.68 2.46
C ALA A 278 0.24 -9.47 3.91
N LEU A 279 1.11 -9.82 4.85
CA LEU A 279 0.93 -9.62 6.28
C LEU A 279 1.79 -8.44 6.73
N PHE A 280 1.17 -7.47 7.41
CA PHE A 280 1.84 -6.30 7.99
C PHE A 280 1.57 -6.20 9.48
N GLU A 281 2.62 -5.94 10.26
CA GLU A 281 2.51 -5.62 11.68
C GLU A 281 2.10 -4.16 11.87
N ASN A 282 1.02 -3.92 12.62
CA ASN A 282 0.45 -2.57 12.83
C ASN A 282 0.58 -2.10 14.28
N LYS A 283 1.82 -2.11 14.80
CA LYS A 283 2.12 -1.82 16.22
C LYS A 283 1.63 -0.44 16.67
N GLU A 284 1.77 0.55 15.80
CA GLU A 284 1.37 1.94 16.08
C GLU A 284 -0.11 2.22 15.76
N ARG A 285 -0.86 1.22 15.27
CA ARG A 285 -2.28 1.33 14.89
C ARG A 285 -2.58 2.46 13.91
N LEU A 286 -1.61 2.81 13.07
CA LEU A 286 -1.75 3.83 12.03
C LEU A 286 -2.68 3.35 10.91
N LEU A 287 -2.53 2.08 10.52
CA LEU A 287 -3.35 1.46 9.50
C LEU A 287 -4.71 1.08 10.07
N ARG A 288 -5.76 1.35 9.31
CA ARG A 288 -7.12 0.88 9.60
C ARG A 288 -7.63 -0.02 8.48
N PRO A 289 -8.36 -1.10 8.81
CA PRO A 289 -9.08 -1.90 7.81
C PRO A 289 -9.93 -1.02 6.91
N GLY A 290 -9.94 -1.32 5.61
CA GLY A 290 -10.64 -0.55 4.58
C GLY A 290 -9.81 0.58 3.94
N GLN A 291 -8.67 0.96 4.52
CA GLN A 291 -7.80 1.96 3.91
C GLN A 291 -7.19 1.46 2.59
N PHE A 292 -7.05 2.39 1.65
CA PHE A 292 -6.29 2.18 0.43
C PHE A 292 -4.83 2.54 0.66
N ALA A 293 -3.93 1.82 0.00
CA ALA A 293 -2.50 2.08 0.00
C ALA A 293 -1.90 1.65 -1.35
N ARG A 294 -0.60 1.88 -1.53
CA ARG A 294 0.15 1.33 -2.66
C ARG A 294 1.20 0.37 -2.15
N MET A 295 1.10 -0.89 -2.58
CA MET A 295 2.14 -1.88 -2.35
C MET A 295 3.35 -1.53 -3.21
N LEU A 296 4.53 -1.52 -2.60
CA LEU A 296 5.81 -1.33 -3.24
C LEU A 296 6.58 -2.65 -3.14
N ILE A 297 6.76 -3.31 -4.28
CA ILE A 297 7.54 -4.54 -4.38
C ILE A 297 8.94 -4.18 -4.88
N PRO A 298 10.00 -4.38 -4.10
CA PRO A 298 11.36 -4.07 -4.53
C PRO A 298 11.84 -5.05 -5.60
N HIS A 299 12.48 -4.52 -6.63
CA HIS A 299 13.23 -5.27 -7.62
C HIS A 299 14.64 -4.68 -7.70
N VAL A 300 15.65 -5.48 -7.34
CA VAL A 300 17.04 -5.04 -7.27
C VAL A 300 17.74 -5.40 -8.58
N TYR A 301 18.25 -4.38 -9.26
CA TYR A 301 19.14 -4.53 -10.40
C TYR A 301 20.58 -4.36 -9.93
N GLU A 302 21.35 -5.44 -9.98
CA GLU A 302 22.76 -5.45 -9.59
C GLU A 302 23.65 -4.96 -10.75
N ASN A 303 24.67 -4.17 -10.44
CA ASN A 303 25.71 -3.73 -11.38
C ASN A 303 25.18 -3.08 -12.68
N VAL A 304 24.11 -2.28 -12.59
CA VAL A 304 23.55 -1.62 -13.78
C VAL A 304 24.10 -0.21 -14.01
N ILE A 305 24.24 0.12 -15.29
CA ILE A 305 24.67 1.46 -15.71
C ILE A 305 23.50 2.43 -15.58
N THR A 306 23.72 3.53 -14.87
CA THR A 306 22.73 4.61 -14.74
C THR A 306 23.24 5.90 -15.35
N VAL A 307 22.33 6.63 -15.98
CA VAL A 307 22.57 7.98 -16.51
C VAL A 307 21.45 8.92 -16.08
N PRO A 308 21.67 10.24 -15.99
CA PRO A 308 20.60 11.18 -15.72
C PRO A 308 19.48 11.04 -16.76
N THR A 309 18.22 11.02 -16.32
CA THR A 309 17.07 10.74 -17.19
C THR A 309 16.96 11.73 -18.35
N HIS A 310 17.38 12.98 -18.15
CA HIS A 310 17.35 14.03 -19.16
C HIS A 310 18.42 13.89 -20.26
N ALA A 311 19.45 13.06 -20.06
CA ALA A 311 20.49 12.81 -21.05
C ALA A 311 20.04 11.82 -22.15
N ILE A 312 18.97 11.06 -21.89
CA ILE A 312 18.41 10.11 -22.86
C ILE A 312 17.42 10.84 -23.75
N GLN A 313 17.67 10.81 -25.05
CA GLN A 313 16.78 11.37 -26.07
C GLN A 313 16.05 10.26 -26.83
N ARG A 314 14.95 10.63 -27.51
CA ARG A 314 14.16 9.72 -28.33
C ARG A 314 13.95 10.34 -29.70
N ASP A 315 14.14 9.55 -30.75
CA ASP A 315 13.73 9.89 -32.11
C ASP A 315 12.92 8.75 -32.75
N MET A 316 12.83 8.74 -34.09
CA MET A 316 12.09 7.74 -34.85
C MET A 316 12.75 6.35 -34.83
N GLU A 317 14.06 6.26 -34.60
CA GLU A 317 14.82 5.00 -34.61
C GLU A 317 14.90 4.37 -33.21
N GLY A 318 14.83 5.19 -32.16
CA GLY A 318 14.71 4.70 -30.79
C GLY A 318 15.24 5.67 -29.75
N TYR A 319 15.62 5.12 -28.60
CA TYR A 319 16.28 5.89 -27.55
C TYR A 319 17.79 5.94 -27.82
N TYR A 320 18.38 7.10 -27.62
CA TYR A 320 19.80 7.30 -27.83
C TYR A 320 20.37 8.29 -26.82
N VAL A 321 21.67 8.20 -26.63
CA VAL A 321 22.46 9.10 -25.80
C VAL A 321 23.57 9.68 -26.67
N MET A 322 23.89 10.95 -26.44
CA MET A 322 25.02 11.61 -27.07
C MET A 322 26.25 11.44 -26.19
N THR A 323 27.30 10.83 -26.73
CA THR A 323 28.58 10.68 -26.04
C THR A 323 29.67 11.47 -26.76
N VAL A 324 30.78 11.75 -26.08
CA VAL A 324 31.94 12.42 -26.67
C VAL A 324 33.08 11.42 -26.80
N ASN A 325 33.64 11.29 -28.01
CA ASN A 325 34.80 10.44 -28.26
C ASN A 325 36.12 11.13 -27.82
N GLU A 326 37.24 10.41 -27.89
CA GLU A 326 38.57 10.96 -27.54
C GLU A 326 38.99 12.16 -28.41
N LYS A 327 38.39 12.32 -29.59
CA LYS A 327 38.62 13.45 -30.52
C LYS A 327 37.73 14.66 -30.24
N ASN A 328 36.99 14.65 -29.12
CA ASN A 328 36.01 15.68 -28.75
C ASN A 328 34.86 15.85 -29.75
N GLU A 329 34.53 14.80 -30.49
CA GLU A 329 33.39 14.78 -31.41
C GLU A 329 32.20 14.08 -30.76
N VAL A 330 31.01 14.61 -31.02
CA VAL A 330 29.75 14.03 -30.53
C VAL A 330 29.41 12.79 -31.34
N VAL A 331 29.36 11.64 -30.68
CA VAL A 331 28.90 10.37 -31.24
C VAL A 331 27.53 10.06 -30.69
N ARG A 332 26.64 9.64 -31.58
CA ARG A 332 25.32 9.15 -31.20
C ARG A 332 25.42 7.65 -30.92
N LYS A 333 25.04 7.23 -29.72
CA LYS A 333 24.91 5.80 -29.35
C LYS A 333 23.45 5.46 -29.09
N MET A 334 22.95 4.42 -29.76
CA MET A 334 21.64 3.86 -29.45
C MET A 334 21.70 3.13 -28.13
N VAL A 335 20.68 3.30 -27.31
CA VAL A 335 20.60 2.68 -25.98
C VAL A 335 19.26 2.02 -25.77
N LYS A 336 19.25 0.97 -24.95
CA LYS A 336 18.03 0.33 -24.48
C LYS A 336 17.76 0.77 -23.04
N PRO A 337 16.95 1.82 -22.82
CA PRO A 337 16.72 2.32 -21.48
C PRO A 337 15.77 1.39 -20.72
N GLY A 338 16.09 1.17 -19.46
CA GLY A 338 15.26 0.46 -18.49
C GLY A 338 14.38 1.40 -17.69
N GLU A 339 14.14 1.00 -16.46
CA GLU A 339 13.29 1.70 -15.49
C GLU A 339 13.95 2.98 -14.96
N ILE A 340 13.13 3.89 -14.47
CA ILE A 340 13.56 5.17 -13.90
C ILE A 340 13.68 5.01 -12.38
N SER A 341 14.80 5.44 -11.82
CA SER A 341 15.04 5.50 -10.38
C SER A 341 15.43 6.93 -9.98
N GLY A 342 14.49 7.66 -9.39
CA GLY A 342 14.66 9.07 -9.05
C GLY A 342 14.96 9.95 -10.28
N LEU A 343 16.08 10.67 -10.26
CA LEU A 343 16.55 11.52 -11.35
C LEU A 343 17.40 10.78 -12.40
N ARG A 344 17.67 9.49 -12.18
CA ARG A 344 18.49 8.64 -13.05
C ARG A 344 17.63 7.58 -13.72
N ARG A 345 18.10 7.07 -14.84
CA ARG A 345 17.48 5.99 -15.59
C ARG A 345 18.50 4.89 -15.84
N ILE A 346 18.05 3.66 -15.65
CA ILE A 346 18.84 2.46 -15.92
C ILE A 346 19.00 2.32 -17.44
N VAL A 347 20.18 1.88 -17.89
CA VAL A 347 20.45 1.54 -19.29
C VAL A 347 20.97 0.11 -19.35
N PHE A 348 20.25 -0.77 -20.05
CA PHE A 348 20.60 -2.18 -20.14
C PHE A 348 21.70 -2.44 -21.18
N GLU A 349 21.66 -1.74 -22.31
CA GLU A 349 22.55 -1.97 -23.45
C GLU A 349 22.92 -0.64 -24.13
N GLY A 350 24.14 -0.55 -24.67
CA GLY A 350 24.59 0.54 -25.55
C GLY A 350 25.55 1.57 -24.93
N LEU A 351 25.88 1.45 -23.65
CA LEU A 351 26.83 2.31 -22.94
C LEU A 351 27.84 1.50 -22.13
N THR A 352 29.04 2.06 -21.95
CA THR A 352 30.08 1.56 -21.05
C THR A 352 30.45 2.62 -20.00
N VAL A 353 31.10 2.22 -18.91
CA VAL A 353 31.50 3.13 -17.81
C VAL A 353 32.48 4.22 -18.27
N ASP A 354 33.29 3.90 -19.29
CA ASP A 354 34.28 4.82 -19.86
C ASP A 354 33.68 5.89 -20.80
N ASP A 355 32.40 5.76 -21.16
CA ASP A 355 31.75 6.70 -22.04
C ASP A 355 31.54 8.07 -21.37
N LYS A 356 31.71 9.17 -22.11
CA LYS A 356 31.41 10.52 -21.63
C LYS A 356 30.04 10.95 -22.15
N VAL A 357 29.00 10.83 -21.33
CA VAL A 357 27.61 11.15 -21.69
C VAL A 357 27.35 12.65 -21.53
N ILE A 358 26.79 13.29 -22.56
CA ILE A 358 26.41 14.71 -22.52
C ILE A 358 25.11 14.88 -21.72
N THR A 359 25.15 15.67 -20.65
CA THR A 359 24.00 15.93 -19.75
C THR A 359 23.42 17.33 -19.94
N LYS A 360 24.27 18.34 -20.16
CA LYS A 360 23.84 19.73 -20.45
C LYS A 360 24.41 20.20 -21.78
N GLY A 361 23.60 20.99 -22.51
CA GLY A 361 24.00 21.52 -23.82
C GLY A 361 23.63 20.63 -25.01
N LEU A 362 22.69 19.68 -24.84
CA LEU A 362 22.27 18.77 -25.92
C LEU A 362 21.77 19.50 -27.19
N GLN A 363 21.20 20.71 -27.05
CA GLN A 363 20.79 21.53 -28.21
C GLN A 363 21.97 21.95 -29.11
N ARG A 364 23.19 21.99 -28.56
CA ARG A 364 24.42 22.40 -29.26
C ARG A 364 25.26 21.19 -29.70
N ALA A 365 24.95 20.00 -29.20
CA ALA A 365 25.62 18.76 -29.52
C ALA A 365 24.95 18.10 -30.73
N ARG A 366 25.46 18.35 -31.94
CA ARG A 366 25.03 17.63 -33.15
C ARG A 366 25.97 16.46 -33.40
N PRO A 367 25.48 15.29 -33.85
CA PRO A 367 26.35 14.17 -34.23
C PRO A 367 27.42 14.62 -35.23
N GLY A 368 28.68 14.29 -34.96
CA GLY A 368 29.85 14.67 -35.76
C GLY A 368 30.37 16.11 -35.52
N ALA A 369 29.73 16.90 -34.66
CA ALA A 369 30.24 18.22 -34.30
C ALA A 369 31.32 18.11 -33.21
N THR A 370 32.36 18.95 -33.31
CA THR A 370 33.37 19.11 -32.25
C THR A 370 32.82 19.99 -31.13
N VAL A 371 32.87 19.50 -29.91
CA VAL A 371 32.40 20.18 -28.70
C VAL A 371 33.54 20.34 -27.70
N ALA A 372 33.42 21.29 -26.77
CA ALA A 372 34.34 21.40 -25.64
C ALA A 372 33.69 20.75 -24.40
N PRO A 373 34.04 19.50 -24.04
CA PRO A 373 33.45 18.82 -22.90
C PRO A 373 34.00 19.36 -21.58
N GLU A 374 33.09 19.76 -20.69
CA GLU A 374 33.38 20.07 -19.28
C GLU A 374 32.87 18.90 -18.43
N LEU A 375 33.79 18.17 -17.78
CA LEU A 375 33.43 17.05 -16.91
C LEU A 375 32.78 17.59 -15.63
N ILE A 376 31.56 17.15 -15.35
CA ILE A 376 30.89 17.40 -14.09
C ILE A 376 30.92 16.10 -13.30
N GLU A 377 31.58 16.11 -12.14
CA GLU A 377 31.54 14.98 -11.21
C GLU A 377 30.12 14.79 -10.67
N SER A 378 29.73 13.52 -10.50
CA SER A 378 28.39 13.12 -10.06
C SER A 378 28.18 13.44 -8.58
N THR A 379 27.90 14.70 -8.24
CA THR A 379 27.61 15.12 -6.86
C THR A 379 26.16 14.91 -6.44
N GLU A 380 25.31 14.32 -7.28
CA GLU A 380 23.94 13.95 -6.92
C GLU A 380 23.94 12.53 -6.35
N THR A 381 24.20 12.43 -5.05
CA THR A 381 23.86 11.25 -4.25
C THR A 381 22.36 10.98 -4.35
N LEU A 382 21.99 9.70 -4.39
CA LEU A 382 20.62 9.20 -4.36
C LEU A 382 19.98 9.56 -3.01
N ASP A 383 19.64 10.82 -2.80
CA ASP A 383 18.97 11.27 -1.58
C ASP A 383 17.45 11.09 -1.75
N GLU A 384 16.89 10.22 -0.94
CA GLU A 384 15.45 9.93 -0.80
C GLU A 384 14.68 11.13 -0.21
N ARG A 385 14.61 12.24 -0.94
CA ARG A 385 13.62 13.30 -0.63
C ARG A 385 12.69 13.49 -1.80
N GLY A 386 11.41 13.19 -1.54
CA GLY A 386 10.32 13.49 -2.45
C GLY A 386 10.22 14.99 -2.78
N PRO A 387 9.49 15.36 -3.83
CA PRO A 387 9.39 16.74 -4.25
C PRO A 387 8.35 17.45 -3.38
N GLU A 388 8.74 17.97 -2.22
CA GLU A 388 8.01 19.04 -1.50
C GLU A 388 8.82 19.53 -0.30
N ASP A 389 9.55 20.62 -0.49
CA ASP A 389 9.82 21.61 0.57
C ASP A 389 10.38 22.89 -0.09
N SER A 390 9.52 23.60 -0.83
CA SER A 390 9.73 25.04 -1.03
C SER A 390 9.05 25.79 0.11
N LYS A 391 9.63 25.71 1.31
CA LYS A 391 9.36 26.71 2.34
C LYS A 391 9.99 28.01 1.88
N ALA A 392 9.14 28.97 1.56
CA ALA A 392 9.52 30.37 1.41
C ALA A 392 10.20 30.84 2.70
N GLU A 393 11.45 31.27 2.60
CA GLU A 393 12.06 32.11 3.62
C GLU A 393 11.32 33.46 3.64
N PRO A 394 10.87 33.94 4.81
CA PRO A 394 10.33 35.29 4.93
C PRO A 394 11.50 36.27 4.88
N THR A 395 11.43 37.20 3.93
CA THR A 395 12.35 38.34 3.86
C THR A 395 12.03 39.31 5.00
N ASP A 396 12.99 39.43 5.90
CA ASP A 396 13.03 40.44 6.94
C ASP A 396 13.29 41.82 6.29
N LYS A 397 12.26 42.67 6.27
CA LYS A 397 12.41 44.13 6.20
C LYS A 397 11.41 44.78 7.14
N ALA A 398 11.94 45.24 8.26
CA ALA A 398 11.37 46.23 9.14
C ALA A 398 10.79 47.43 8.38
N ALA A 399 9.52 47.74 8.65
CA ALA A 399 8.96 49.07 8.54
C ALA A 399 8.02 49.27 9.73
N GLU A 400 8.55 50.02 10.68
CA GLU A 400 8.02 50.43 11.96
C GLU A 400 6.89 51.45 11.76
N GLN A 401 5.65 51.14 12.16
CA GLN A 401 4.60 52.13 12.39
C GLN A 401 3.86 51.85 13.70
N LYS A 402 4.20 52.67 14.70
CA LYS A 402 3.45 52.93 15.95
C LYS A 402 1.96 53.16 15.69
N PRO A 403 1.08 52.78 16.63
CA PRO A 403 -0.09 53.59 16.97
C PRO A 403 0.18 54.39 18.25
N ALA A 404 -0.11 55.68 18.17
CA ALA A 404 -0.17 56.59 19.29
C ALA A 404 -1.35 56.23 20.22
N ALA A 405 -1.10 56.30 21.52
CA ALA A 405 -2.13 56.42 22.54
C ALA A 405 -2.33 57.91 22.83
N GLU A 406 -3.57 58.40 22.75
CA GLU A 406 -4.09 59.47 23.60
C GLU A 406 -5.62 59.59 23.43
N ASN A 407 -6.32 59.57 24.58
CA ASN A 407 -7.50 60.36 25.01
C ASN A 407 -8.70 60.54 24.04
N GLU A 408 -9.98 60.57 24.45
CA GLU A 408 -10.62 60.84 25.74
C GLU A 408 -12.12 60.49 25.62
N ALA A 409 -12.72 60.12 26.75
CA ALA A 409 -14.06 60.48 27.24
C ALA A 409 -15.32 60.60 26.32
N ALA A 410 -16.37 59.95 26.85
CA ALA A 410 -17.78 60.37 26.90
C ALA A 410 -18.66 60.28 25.64
N ASP A 411 -19.66 59.38 25.68
CA ASP A 411 -21.04 59.85 25.77
C ASP A 411 -21.98 58.80 26.43
N LYS A 412 -22.91 59.30 27.24
CA LYS A 412 -24.04 58.60 27.85
C LYS A 412 -25.26 58.77 26.94
N ALA A 413 -26.06 57.74 26.72
CA ALA A 413 -27.54 57.76 26.63
C ALA A 413 -28.02 56.43 26.01
N ASP A 414 -28.71 55.55 26.74
CA ASP A 414 -30.17 55.57 26.97
C ASP A 414 -30.96 54.87 25.83
N LYS A 415 -31.05 53.53 25.88
CA LYS A 415 -32.27 52.68 25.76
C LYS A 415 -31.95 51.23 25.46
#